data_AF-A0A1Q3XDI9-F1
#
_entry.id   AF-A0A1Q3XDI9-F1
#
_cell.length_a   1.000
_cell.length_b   1.000
_cell.length_c   1.000
_cell.angle_alpha   90.00
_cell.angle_beta   90.00
_cell.angle_gamma   90.00
#
_symmetry.space_group_name_H-M   'P 1'
#
loop_
_entity.id
_entity.type
_entity.pdbx_description
1 polymer ?
#
loop_
_entity_poly.entity_id
_entity_poly.type
_entity_poly.pdbx_seq_one_letter_code
_entity_poly.pdbx_strand_id
1 'polypeptide(L)'
;MEVTGNWANDNESKNEAFDPSSTGEVKLITGVQEIQGFQTTAFPTLSLEGWDKKVLRVNTKVMRDLNLNNNELDVNGNDMWVTNSNPGAISRSTGYVNTSRAPLGRLIRSVNGGASYDYPLGGGAPYRYRPVNAVATDAGVLGAQFQNYDANNDGYNRSHIVVANYNKINDRFYHVVHAISGITSADIKLAYNASEDGGPYTGLARWLTEDTHWVDGHYYFDAEEGGEGTDHAMHYRFDDMGPHVLALMDTISSDPPIFIVSGFTPNGDGKNDYFAIKGLENYRSNELKIFDRWGRMVYTAVDYKNDWAGNGLDMATYMYYLKVKDLNNRERILKGDVTLIR
;
A
#
# COMPACT_ATOMS: atom_id res chain seq x y z
N MET A 1 9.77 19.27 -33.32
CA MET A 1 8.66 18.99 -34.26
C MET A 1 7.36 19.18 -33.51
N GLU A 2 6.47 20.01 -34.03
CA GLU A 2 5.11 20.17 -33.48
C GLU A 2 4.16 19.28 -34.27
N VAL A 3 3.27 18.58 -33.56
CA VAL A 3 2.31 17.63 -34.14
C VAL A 3 0.92 18.05 -33.70
N THR A 4 0.05 18.37 -34.66
CA THR A 4 -1.35 18.78 -34.43
C THR A 4 -2.36 17.64 -34.52
N GLY A 5 -1.99 16.52 -35.16
CA GLY A 5 -2.81 15.31 -35.27
C GLY A 5 -2.20 14.12 -34.53
N ASN A 6 -2.68 12.90 -34.78
CA ASN A 6 -2.07 11.71 -34.18
C ASN A 6 -0.63 11.53 -34.66
N TRP A 7 0.22 10.99 -33.79
CA TRP A 7 1.53 10.47 -34.18
C TRP A 7 1.38 9.02 -34.65
N ALA A 8 1.87 8.70 -35.84
CA ALA A 8 1.87 7.34 -36.35
C ALA A 8 3.29 6.93 -36.79
N ASN A 9 3.85 5.89 -36.15
CA ASN A 9 5.02 5.18 -36.66
C ASN A 9 4.58 3.87 -37.32
N ASP A 10 4.19 3.96 -38.59
CA ASP A 10 3.69 2.82 -39.37
C ASP A 10 4.80 2.01 -40.06
N ASN A 11 6.07 2.25 -39.68
CA ASN A 11 7.16 1.45 -40.19
C ASN A 11 7.22 0.09 -39.48
N GLU A 12 6.68 -0.94 -40.12
CA GLU A 12 6.66 -2.32 -39.61
C GLU A 12 8.05 -2.91 -39.32
N SER A 13 9.12 -2.34 -39.89
CA SER A 13 10.49 -2.85 -39.78
C SER A 13 11.39 -2.10 -38.79
N LYS A 14 10.96 -0.95 -38.24
CA LYS A 14 11.78 -0.13 -37.33
C LYS A 14 10.98 0.44 -36.17
N ASN A 15 11.43 0.11 -34.95
CA ASN A 15 10.83 0.58 -33.70
C ASN A 15 11.27 2.02 -33.32
N GLU A 16 12.24 2.58 -34.04
CA GLU A 16 12.82 3.89 -33.74
C GLU A 16 12.53 4.84 -34.90
N ALA A 17 11.55 5.72 -34.70
CA ALA A 17 11.26 6.80 -35.64
C ALA A 17 12.35 7.88 -35.66
N PHE A 18 13.13 7.97 -34.58
CA PHE A 18 14.23 8.92 -34.41
C PHE A 18 15.52 8.19 -34.03
N ASP A 19 16.66 8.76 -34.42
CA ASP A 19 17.99 8.32 -33.98
C ASP A 19 18.09 8.41 -32.44
N PRO A 20 18.59 7.37 -31.73
CA PRO A 20 18.79 7.40 -30.29
C PRO A 20 19.69 8.52 -29.77
N SER A 21 20.60 9.04 -30.61
CA SER A 21 21.47 10.17 -30.30
C SER A 21 20.80 11.53 -30.49
N SER A 22 19.59 11.56 -31.07
CA SER A 22 18.85 12.79 -31.30
C SER A 22 18.59 13.55 -30.00
N THR A 23 18.75 14.86 -30.06
CA THR A 23 18.38 15.80 -28.97
C THR A 23 17.07 16.54 -29.28
N GLY A 24 16.37 16.14 -30.34
CA GLY A 24 15.16 16.79 -30.81
C GLY A 24 13.95 16.58 -29.88
N GLU A 25 13.05 17.56 -29.90
CA GLU A 25 11.81 17.53 -29.14
C GLU A 25 10.61 17.31 -30.07
N VAL A 26 9.69 16.44 -29.67
CA VAL A 26 8.37 16.29 -30.29
C VAL A 26 7.31 16.84 -29.35
N LYS A 27 6.47 17.76 -29.85
CA LYS A 27 5.38 18.38 -29.11
C LYS A 27 4.04 17.92 -29.66
N LEU A 28 3.18 17.36 -28.82
CA LEU A 28 1.78 17.05 -29.15
C LEU A 28 0.89 18.20 -28.69
N ILE A 29 0.42 19.06 -29.60
CA ILE A 29 0.03 20.43 -29.25
C ILE A 29 -1.47 20.75 -29.12
N THR A 30 -2.38 19.93 -29.63
CA THR A 30 -3.82 20.28 -29.57
C THR A 30 -4.73 19.07 -29.70
N GLY A 31 -5.86 19.09 -29.00
CA GLY A 31 -6.86 18.03 -29.04
C GLY A 31 -6.39 16.74 -28.37
N VAL A 32 -7.32 15.78 -28.30
CA VAL A 32 -6.96 14.41 -27.96
C VAL A 32 -6.12 13.86 -29.10
N GLN A 33 -4.88 13.46 -28.80
CA GLN A 33 -3.96 12.90 -29.79
C GLN A 33 -3.51 11.51 -29.36
N GLU A 34 -3.43 10.62 -30.35
CA GLU A 34 -2.97 9.26 -30.15
C GLU A 34 -1.53 9.09 -30.64
N ILE A 35 -0.74 8.32 -29.89
CA ILE A 35 0.56 7.79 -30.31
C ILE A 35 0.33 6.34 -30.74
N GLN A 36 0.41 6.09 -32.04
CA GLN A 36 0.04 4.83 -32.67
C GLN A 36 1.12 4.34 -33.65
N GLY A 37 0.94 3.13 -34.15
CA GLY A 37 1.84 2.47 -35.09
C GLY A 37 1.73 0.95 -34.99
N PHE A 38 2.60 0.24 -35.72
CA PHE A 38 2.66 -1.23 -35.66
C PHE A 38 3.63 -1.77 -34.60
N GLN A 39 4.58 -0.94 -34.18
CA GLN A 39 5.63 -1.31 -33.23
C GLN A 39 5.76 -0.26 -32.14
N THR A 40 6.51 -0.58 -31.09
CA THR A 40 6.95 0.40 -30.10
C THR A 40 7.55 1.60 -30.81
N THR A 41 7.22 2.82 -30.38
CA THR A 41 7.82 4.05 -30.92
C THR A 41 8.70 4.73 -29.87
N ALA A 42 9.81 5.34 -30.30
CA ALA A 42 10.72 6.07 -29.42
C ALA A 42 10.77 7.55 -29.78
N PHE A 43 10.74 8.42 -28.78
CA PHE A 43 10.96 9.86 -28.89
C PHE A 43 12.23 10.25 -28.15
N PRO A 44 13.02 11.22 -28.64
CA PRO A 44 14.13 11.74 -27.86
C PRO A 44 13.60 12.52 -26.65
N THR A 45 12.94 13.66 -26.88
CA THR A 45 12.11 14.36 -25.89
C THR A 45 10.66 14.40 -26.37
N LEU A 46 9.71 14.14 -25.47
CA LEU A 46 8.27 14.22 -25.74
C LEU A 46 7.62 15.24 -24.80
N SER A 47 7.01 16.26 -25.37
CA SER A 47 6.27 17.30 -24.63
C SER A 47 4.79 17.26 -24.99
N LEU A 48 3.93 17.22 -23.98
CA LEU A 48 2.48 17.22 -24.14
C LEU A 48 1.98 18.63 -23.87
N GLU A 49 1.36 19.28 -24.84
CA GLU A 49 0.91 20.66 -24.72
C GLU A 49 -0.62 20.74 -24.83
N GLY A 50 -1.18 21.86 -24.37
CA GLY A 50 -2.62 22.09 -24.29
C GLY A 50 -3.22 21.52 -23.00
N TRP A 51 -4.46 21.04 -23.08
CA TRP A 51 -5.23 20.54 -21.93
C TRP A 51 -5.85 19.16 -22.17
N ASP A 52 -5.94 18.74 -23.43
CA ASP A 52 -6.53 17.46 -23.81
C ASP A 52 -5.55 16.31 -23.54
N LYS A 53 -6.12 15.16 -23.19
CA LYS A 53 -5.34 13.95 -22.92
C LYS A 53 -4.63 13.44 -24.17
N LYS A 54 -3.49 12.79 -23.96
CA LYS A 54 -2.72 12.09 -24.98
C LYS A 54 -2.78 10.60 -24.70
N VAL A 55 -2.98 9.78 -25.73
CA VAL A 55 -3.32 8.36 -25.56
C VAL A 55 -2.29 7.48 -26.26
N LEU A 56 -1.78 6.46 -25.57
CA LEU A 56 -0.92 5.46 -26.20
C LEU A 56 -1.75 4.33 -26.82
N ARG A 57 -1.45 3.98 -28.06
CA ARG A 57 -1.94 2.78 -28.75
C ARG A 57 -0.85 1.72 -28.95
N VAL A 58 0.40 2.10 -28.69
CA VAL A 58 1.57 1.24 -28.71
C VAL A 58 2.46 1.56 -27.51
N ASN A 59 3.27 0.60 -27.07
CA ASN A 59 4.37 0.88 -26.16
C ASN A 59 5.21 2.03 -26.69
N THR A 60 5.63 2.92 -25.79
CA THR A 60 6.31 4.15 -26.18
C THR A 60 7.50 4.37 -25.28
N LYS A 61 8.61 4.83 -25.85
CA LYS A 61 9.85 5.16 -25.16
C LYS A 61 10.18 6.64 -25.32
N VAL A 62 10.63 7.26 -24.24
CA VAL A 62 11.19 8.61 -24.19
C VAL A 62 12.62 8.50 -23.70
N MET A 63 13.57 8.91 -24.54
CA MET A 63 14.98 8.65 -24.32
C MET A 63 15.65 9.70 -23.44
N ARG A 64 15.08 10.91 -23.40
CA ARG A 64 15.57 12.08 -22.69
C ARG A 64 14.52 12.55 -21.69
N ASP A 65 13.63 13.44 -22.09
CA ASP A 65 12.71 14.11 -21.17
C ASP A 65 11.25 13.92 -21.60
N LEU A 66 10.41 13.52 -20.64
CA LEU A 66 8.95 13.48 -20.78
C LEU A 66 8.38 14.70 -20.05
N ASN A 67 7.91 15.68 -20.82
CA ASN A 67 7.30 16.89 -20.28
C ASN A 67 5.77 16.75 -20.36
N LEU A 68 5.14 16.46 -19.23
CA LEU A 68 3.69 16.26 -19.14
C LEU A 68 2.92 17.59 -19.15
N ASN A 69 3.57 18.69 -18.80
CA ASN A 69 2.96 20.01 -18.61
C ASN A 69 1.63 19.92 -17.82
N ASN A 70 0.47 20.15 -18.43
CA ASN A 70 -0.84 20.09 -17.78
C ASN A 70 -1.70 18.89 -18.22
N ASN A 71 -1.14 17.98 -19.02
CA ASN A 71 -1.91 16.99 -19.75
C ASN A 71 -1.95 15.64 -19.04
N GLU A 72 -3.08 14.95 -19.18
CA GLU A 72 -3.17 13.52 -18.92
C GLU A 72 -2.47 12.75 -20.06
N LEU A 73 -1.56 11.85 -19.70
CA LEU A 73 -1.02 10.81 -20.57
C LEU A 73 -1.67 9.47 -20.23
N ASP A 74 -2.71 9.11 -20.97
CA ASP A 74 -3.43 7.85 -20.85
C ASP A 74 -2.63 6.75 -21.56
N VAL A 75 -1.99 5.87 -20.78
CA VAL A 75 -1.19 4.80 -21.39
C VAL A 75 -2.04 3.72 -22.04
N ASN A 76 -3.34 3.68 -21.74
CA ASN A 76 -4.32 2.82 -22.41
C ASN A 76 -3.82 1.37 -22.61
N GLY A 77 -3.22 0.83 -21.55
CA GLY A 77 -2.69 -0.53 -21.50
C GLY A 77 -1.33 -0.80 -22.11
N ASN A 78 -0.63 0.26 -22.52
CA ASN A 78 0.74 0.18 -23.02
C ASN A 78 1.73 0.66 -21.96
N ASP A 79 3.00 0.32 -22.15
CA ASP A 79 4.09 0.84 -21.33
C ASP A 79 4.61 2.17 -21.88
N MET A 80 4.80 3.13 -20.98
CA MET A 80 5.58 4.34 -21.20
C MET A 80 6.94 4.19 -20.53
N TRP A 81 8.00 4.11 -21.31
CA TRP A 81 9.38 4.00 -20.84
C TRP A 81 10.07 5.36 -20.85
N VAL A 82 10.68 5.77 -19.74
CA VAL A 82 11.60 6.91 -19.67
C VAL A 82 12.98 6.38 -19.35
N THR A 83 13.89 6.37 -20.33
CA THR A 83 15.19 5.69 -20.20
C THR A 83 16.34 6.60 -19.77
N ASN A 84 16.09 7.90 -19.67
CA ASN A 84 17.02 8.83 -19.02
C ASN A 84 16.94 8.63 -17.51
N SER A 85 18.03 8.17 -16.89
CA SER A 85 18.07 7.93 -15.46
C SER A 85 18.19 9.20 -14.62
N ASN A 86 18.16 10.39 -15.21
CA ASN A 86 18.07 11.63 -14.44
C ASN A 86 16.73 11.68 -13.67
N PRO A 87 16.72 11.91 -12.34
CA PRO A 87 15.50 12.13 -11.57
C PRO A 87 14.53 13.16 -12.18
N GLY A 88 15.06 14.21 -12.80
CA GLY A 88 14.30 15.27 -13.48
C GLY A 88 13.87 14.95 -14.92
N ALA A 89 14.08 13.73 -15.42
CA ALA A 89 13.69 13.33 -16.79
C ALA A 89 12.17 13.30 -17.02
N ILE A 90 11.37 13.40 -15.97
CA ILE A 90 9.93 13.60 -16.07
C ILE A 90 9.61 14.93 -15.40
N SER A 91 8.94 15.82 -16.12
CA SER A 91 8.51 17.12 -15.60
C SER A 91 7.01 17.31 -15.80
N ARG A 92 6.39 18.11 -14.94
CA ARG A 92 4.97 18.45 -14.99
C ARG A 92 4.69 19.82 -14.37
N SER A 93 3.55 20.39 -14.72
CA SER A 93 2.87 21.44 -13.95
C SER A 93 1.68 20.84 -13.21
N THR A 94 0.68 20.34 -13.94
CA THR A 94 -0.47 19.60 -13.37
C THR A 94 -0.73 18.25 -14.03
N GLY A 95 -0.03 17.96 -15.14
CA GLY A 95 -0.20 16.76 -15.96
C GLY A 95 0.25 15.49 -15.24
N TYR A 96 -0.28 14.34 -15.65
CA TYR A 96 -0.06 13.07 -14.96
C TYR A 96 -0.18 11.91 -15.94
N VAL A 97 0.35 10.75 -15.56
CA VAL A 97 0.22 9.51 -16.31
C VAL A 97 -0.95 8.71 -15.74
N ASN A 98 -1.90 8.36 -16.59
CA ASN A 98 -3.04 7.54 -16.24
C ASN A 98 -2.82 6.10 -16.69
N THR A 99 -2.77 5.19 -15.71
CA THR A 99 -2.63 3.73 -15.92
C THR A 99 -3.91 2.95 -15.63
N SER A 100 -5.02 3.65 -15.34
CA SER A 100 -6.29 3.13 -14.82
C SER A 100 -7.17 2.46 -15.88
N ARG A 101 -6.59 1.64 -16.76
CA ARG A 101 -7.35 0.97 -17.83
C ARG A 101 -6.74 -0.39 -18.13
N ALA A 102 -7.57 -1.44 -18.09
CA ALA A 102 -7.17 -2.80 -18.47
C ALA A 102 -7.04 -2.96 -20.01
N PRO A 103 -6.07 -3.75 -20.52
CA PRO A 103 -4.97 -4.38 -19.77
C PRO A 103 -4.06 -3.32 -19.14
N LEU A 104 -3.46 -3.55 -17.98
CA LEU A 104 -2.82 -2.48 -17.21
C LEU A 104 -1.43 -2.11 -17.78
N GLY A 105 -1.31 -0.90 -18.32
CA GLY A 105 -0.03 -0.32 -18.75
C GLY A 105 0.75 0.29 -17.59
N ARG A 106 2.02 0.61 -17.80
CA ARG A 106 2.93 1.10 -16.76
C ARG A 106 3.63 2.40 -17.14
N LEU A 107 3.96 3.20 -16.13
CA LEU A 107 5.05 4.16 -16.25
C LEU A 107 6.34 3.50 -15.74
N ILE A 108 7.34 3.39 -16.61
CA ILE A 108 8.59 2.69 -16.35
C ILE A 108 9.74 3.67 -16.45
N ARG A 109 10.63 3.69 -15.46
CA ARG A 109 11.81 4.54 -15.46
C ARG A 109 13.08 3.73 -15.28
N SER A 110 14.13 4.13 -16.00
CA SER A 110 15.50 3.82 -15.58
C SER A 110 15.86 4.67 -14.36
N VAL A 111 16.43 4.06 -13.33
CA VAL A 111 16.75 4.71 -12.06
C VAL A 111 18.21 4.48 -11.67
N ASN A 112 18.80 5.42 -10.92
CA ASN A 112 20.10 5.30 -10.28
C ASN A 112 19.89 4.98 -8.79
N GLY A 113 20.77 4.15 -8.22
CA GLY A 113 20.73 3.82 -6.80
C GLY A 113 20.86 5.05 -5.90
N GLY A 114 20.05 5.11 -4.84
CA GLY A 114 20.02 6.18 -3.84
C GLY A 114 19.37 7.49 -4.29
N ALA A 115 18.98 7.64 -5.55
CA ALA A 115 18.27 8.82 -6.03
C ALA A 115 16.75 8.64 -5.90
N SER A 116 16.04 9.76 -5.69
CA SER A 116 14.60 9.81 -5.55
C SER A 116 13.91 10.09 -6.88
N TYR A 117 12.87 9.31 -7.22
CA TYR A 117 12.17 9.36 -8.49
C TYR A 117 10.66 9.50 -8.28
N ASP A 118 10.09 10.60 -8.77
CA ASP A 118 8.64 10.81 -8.79
C ASP A 118 7.98 10.11 -10.00
N TYR A 119 6.91 9.38 -9.73
CA TYR A 119 6.01 8.82 -10.73
C TYR A 119 4.71 9.63 -10.65
N PRO A 120 4.50 10.60 -11.55
CA PRO A 120 3.34 11.49 -11.51
C PRO A 120 2.10 10.76 -12.02
N LEU A 121 1.55 9.89 -11.18
CA LEU A 121 0.43 9.02 -11.51
C LEU A 121 -0.90 9.63 -11.07
N GLY A 122 -1.94 9.41 -11.87
CA GLY A 122 -3.28 9.90 -11.56
C GLY A 122 -4.38 9.32 -12.45
N GLY A 123 -5.60 9.82 -12.29
CA GLY A 123 -6.75 9.49 -13.13
C GLY A 123 -7.75 10.63 -13.17
N GLY A 124 -8.57 10.72 -14.23
CA GLY A 124 -9.45 11.87 -14.47
C GLY A 124 -10.92 11.74 -14.04
N ALA A 125 -11.40 10.52 -13.71
CA ALA A 125 -12.82 10.28 -13.43
C ALA A 125 -13.05 9.29 -12.26
N PRO A 126 -13.18 9.78 -11.01
CA PRO A 126 -12.98 11.17 -10.59
C PRO A 126 -11.50 11.56 -10.66
N TYR A 127 -11.22 12.86 -10.70
CA TYR A 127 -9.84 13.34 -10.68
C TYR A 127 -9.13 12.92 -9.38
N ARG A 128 -8.00 12.23 -9.50
CA ARG A 128 -7.07 11.92 -8.41
C ARG A 128 -5.65 11.95 -8.93
N TYR A 129 -4.80 12.76 -8.30
CA TYR A 129 -3.36 12.72 -8.47
C TYR A 129 -2.74 12.06 -7.24
N ARG A 130 -2.18 10.86 -7.40
CA ARG A 130 -1.67 10.02 -6.31
C ARG A 130 -0.28 9.51 -6.70
N PRO A 131 0.73 10.39 -6.64
CA PRO A 131 2.06 10.07 -7.12
C PRO A 131 2.69 8.98 -6.25
N VAL A 132 3.65 8.29 -6.86
CA VAL A 132 4.54 7.37 -6.16
C VAL A 132 5.92 7.98 -6.18
N ASN A 133 6.56 8.10 -5.02
CA ASN A 133 7.98 8.41 -4.95
C ASN A 133 8.75 7.12 -4.66
N ALA A 134 9.87 6.91 -5.34
CA ALA A 134 10.68 5.70 -5.19
C ALA A 134 12.16 6.02 -5.03
N VAL A 135 12.81 5.33 -4.10
CA VAL A 135 14.25 5.32 -3.91
C VAL A 135 14.74 3.87 -4.00
N ALA A 136 15.36 3.51 -5.11
CA ALA A 136 15.96 2.19 -5.28
C ALA A 136 17.35 2.15 -4.65
N THR A 137 17.74 1.01 -4.07
CA THR A 137 19.10 0.82 -3.53
C THR A 137 20.13 0.80 -4.67
N ASP A 138 19.79 0.19 -5.80
CA ASP A 138 20.68 0.00 -6.95
C ASP A 138 20.16 0.72 -8.19
N ALA A 139 21.05 0.91 -9.17
CA ALA A 139 20.62 1.32 -10.51
C ALA A 139 19.86 0.19 -11.21
N GLY A 140 18.80 0.52 -11.91
CA GLY A 140 17.96 -0.48 -12.57
C GLY A 140 16.74 0.10 -13.25
N VAL A 141 15.69 -0.69 -13.33
CA VAL A 141 14.41 -0.32 -13.96
C VAL A 141 13.28 -0.61 -13.00
N LEU A 142 12.45 0.41 -12.75
CA LEU A 142 11.30 0.34 -11.88
C LEU A 142 10.05 0.77 -12.65
N GLY A 143 8.97 0.02 -12.48
CA GLY A 143 7.65 0.35 -12.98
C GLY A 143 6.70 0.72 -11.85
N ALA A 144 5.81 1.68 -12.09
CA ALA A 144 4.73 2.03 -11.19
C ALA A 144 3.40 2.21 -11.93
N GLN A 145 2.32 1.93 -11.22
CA GLN A 145 0.94 2.03 -11.70
C GLN A 145 0.06 2.59 -10.58
N PHE A 146 -0.95 3.34 -11.00
CA PHE A 146 -2.07 3.80 -10.18
C PHE A 146 -3.38 3.40 -10.86
N GLN A 147 -4.19 2.65 -10.14
CA GLN A 147 -5.48 2.18 -10.61
C GLN A 147 -6.55 2.94 -9.85
N ASN A 148 -7.19 3.91 -10.52
CA ASN A 148 -8.16 4.84 -9.94
C ASN A 148 -9.56 4.21 -9.82
N TYR A 149 -9.62 2.97 -9.36
CA TYR A 149 -10.84 2.22 -9.11
C TYR A 149 -10.59 1.07 -8.12
N ASP A 150 -11.66 0.40 -7.70
CA ASP A 150 -11.62 -0.68 -6.73
C ASP A 150 -10.78 -1.88 -7.23
N ALA A 151 -9.82 -2.32 -6.41
CA ALA A 151 -8.96 -3.48 -6.67
C ALA A 151 -9.72 -4.79 -6.93
N ASN A 152 -10.98 -4.91 -6.46
CA ASN A 152 -11.88 -6.00 -6.79
C ASN A 152 -12.06 -6.18 -8.31
N ASN A 153 -12.02 -5.09 -9.09
CA ASN A 153 -12.21 -5.11 -10.53
C ASN A 153 -11.10 -5.87 -11.27
N ASP A 154 -9.91 -5.95 -10.66
CA ASP A 154 -8.74 -6.64 -11.21
C ASP A 154 -8.43 -7.95 -10.47
N GLY A 155 -9.41 -8.47 -9.71
CA GLY A 155 -9.32 -9.77 -9.03
C GLY A 155 -8.68 -9.74 -7.65
N TYR A 156 -8.31 -8.57 -7.13
CA TYR A 156 -7.74 -8.41 -5.80
C TYR A 156 -8.86 -8.24 -4.76
N ASN A 157 -9.52 -9.34 -4.40
CA ASN A 157 -10.70 -9.31 -3.53
C ASN A 157 -10.38 -8.69 -2.16
N ARG A 158 -10.89 -7.49 -1.91
CA ARG A 158 -10.69 -6.71 -0.67
C ARG A 158 -11.25 -7.37 0.58
N SER A 159 -12.08 -8.39 0.45
CA SER A 159 -12.62 -9.17 1.57
C SER A 159 -11.71 -10.32 1.99
N HIS A 160 -10.73 -10.71 1.17
CA HIS A 160 -9.79 -11.78 1.48
C HIS A 160 -8.63 -11.20 2.27
N ILE A 161 -8.82 -11.03 3.58
CA ILE A 161 -7.81 -10.48 4.50
C ILE A 161 -7.47 -11.57 5.52
N VAL A 162 -6.19 -11.94 5.63
CA VAL A 162 -5.74 -13.00 6.55
C VAL A 162 -5.13 -12.41 7.83
N VAL A 163 -5.69 -11.31 8.31
CA VAL A 163 -5.17 -10.65 9.50
C VAL A 163 -6.31 -10.18 10.40
N ALA A 164 -6.22 -10.56 11.66
CA ALA A 164 -7.38 -10.63 12.55
C ALA A 164 -7.90 -9.28 13.11
N ASN A 165 -7.30 -8.13 12.73
CA ASN A 165 -7.72 -6.80 13.21
C ASN A 165 -7.84 -5.75 12.09
N TYR A 166 -8.25 -6.11 10.87
CA TYR A 166 -8.41 -5.17 9.76
C TYR A 166 -9.82 -5.18 9.20
N ASN A 167 -10.37 -3.97 8.98
CA ASN A 167 -11.77 -3.83 8.57
C ASN A 167 -11.96 -3.21 7.19
N LYS A 168 -10.94 -2.57 6.60
CA LYS A 168 -11.12 -1.82 5.35
C LYS A 168 -9.84 -1.71 4.54
N ILE A 169 -9.84 -2.31 3.35
CA ILE A 169 -8.96 -1.94 2.25
C ILE A 169 -9.62 -0.82 1.45
N ASN A 170 -8.86 0.19 1.04
CA ASN A 170 -9.32 1.30 0.21
C ASN A 170 -10.09 0.78 -1.02
N ASP A 171 -11.26 1.36 -1.26
CA ASP A 171 -12.20 0.98 -2.33
C ASP A 171 -12.16 1.92 -3.54
N ARG A 172 -11.27 2.92 -3.52
CA ARG A 172 -11.21 3.99 -4.52
C ARG A 172 -10.05 3.82 -5.48
N PHE A 173 -8.93 3.27 -5.01
CA PHE A 173 -7.75 3.04 -5.80
C PHE A 173 -6.77 2.06 -5.14
N TYR A 174 -5.81 1.61 -5.92
CA TYR A 174 -4.63 0.92 -5.45
C TYR A 174 -3.43 1.20 -6.36
N HIS A 175 -2.25 0.81 -5.93
CA HIS A 175 -0.99 0.98 -6.66
C HIS A 175 -0.36 -0.36 -6.97
N VAL A 176 0.45 -0.40 -8.03
CA VAL A 176 1.35 -1.52 -8.29
C VAL A 176 2.74 -0.97 -8.52
N VAL A 177 3.74 -1.52 -7.84
CA VAL A 177 5.16 -1.20 -8.05
C VAL A 177 5.92 -2.47 -8.38
N HIS A 178 6.93 -2.39 -9.23
CA HIS A 178 7.60 -3.56 -9.77
C HIS A 178 9.05 -3.23 -10.13
N ALA A 179 10.00 -3.86 -9.46
CA ALA A 179 11.39 -3.87 -9.91
C ALA A 179 11.54 -4.78 -11.13
N ILE A 180 11.69 -4.17 -12.31
CA ILE A 180 11.73 -4.90 -13.59
C ILE A 180 13.12 -5.51 -13.82
N SER A 181 14.18 -4.80 -13.44
CA SER A 181 15.56 -5.32 -13.56
C SER A 181 16.55 -4.56 -12.69
N GLY A 182 17.51 -5.26 -12.10
CA GLY A 182 18.72 -4.67 -11.51
C GLY A 182 18.55 -4.05 -10.12
N ILE A 183 17.33 -4.01 -9.58
CA ILE A 183 17.04 -3.45 -8.25
C ILE A 183 16.95 -4.59 -7.24
N THR A 184 17.77 -4.55 -6.18
CA THR A 184 17.67 -5.52 -5.08
C THR A 184 16.58 -5.14 -4.08
N SER A 185 16.38 -3.85 -3.85
CA SER A 185 15.35 -3.33 -2.96
C SER A 185 15.03 -1.88 -3.29
N ALA A 186 13.82 -1.45 -2.95
CA ALA A 186 13.44 -0.04 -3.05
C ALA A 186 12.50 0.36 -1.91
N ASP A 187 12.64 1.61 -1.47
CA ASP A 187 11.70 2.30 -0.62
C ASP A 187 10.71 3.07 -1.50
N ILE A 188 9.43 2.88 -1.21
CA ILE A 188 8.30 3.41 -1.97
C ILE A 188 7.46 4.25 -1.03
N LYS A 189 7.16 5.48 -1.44
CA LYS A 189 6.23 6.39 -0.75
C LYS A 189 4.99 6.55 -1.63
N LEU A 190 3.83 6.19 -1.08
CA LEU A 190 2.52 6.32 -1.71
C LEU A 190 1.76 7.50 -1.09
N ALA A 191 1.50 8.54 -1.87
CA ALA A 191 0.84 9.75 -1.38
C ALA A 191 -0.68 9.71 -1.56
N TYR A 192 -1.44 10.28 -0.61
CA TYR A 192 -2.91 10.32 -0.64
C TYR A 192 -3.50 11.55 0.06
N ASN A 193 -4.81 11.78 -0.12
CA ASN A 193 -5.59 12.80 0.59
C ASN A 193 -6.59 12.15 1.53
N ALA A 194 -6.39 12.24 2.84
CA ALA A 194 -7.21 11.51 3.82
C ALA A 194 -8.72 11.81 3.68
N SER A 195 -9.07 13.08 3.54
CA SER A 195 -10.47 13.50 3.39
C SER A 195 -11.11 13.09 2.05
N GLU A 196 -10.35 13.19 0.95
CA GLU A 196 -10.83 12.89 -0.40
C GLU A 196 -10.84 11.39 -0.72
N ASP A 197 -10.02 10.60 -0.03
CA ASP A 197 -9.79 9.17 -0.30
C ASP A 197 -10.48 8.23 0.68
N GLY A 198 -11.22 8.79 1.65
CA GLY A 198 -12.07 8.01 2.55
C GLY A 198 -11.31 7.41 3.72
N GLY A 199 -10.18 8.04 4.05
CA GLY A 199 -9.37 7.81 5.23
C GLY A 199 -9.79 8.72 6.41
N PRO A 200 -8.86 9.00 7.35
CA PRO A 200 -7.44 8.63 7.32
C PRO A 200 -7.26 7.12 7.32
N TYR A 201 -6.27 6.65 6.57
CA TYR A 201 -5.85 5.25 6.59
C TYR A 201 -4.67 5.13 7.55
N THR A 202 -4.58 4.00 8.25
CA THR A 202 -3.58 3.78 9.31
C THR A 202 -2.49 2.79 8.91
N GLY A 203 -2.56 2.21 7.71
CA GLY A 203 -1.49 1.38 7.18
C GLY A 203 -1.61 1.11 5.67
N LEU A 204 -0.77 0.19 5.19
CA LEU A 204 -0.73 -0.29 3.83
C LEU A 204 -0.83 -1.82 3.78
N ALA A 205 -1.70 -2.35 2.92
CA ALA A 205 -1.81 -3.78 2.66
C ALA A 205 -1.09 -4.16 1.37
N ARG A 206 -0.52 -5.37 1.34
CA ARG A 206 0.05 -6.01 0.15
C ARG A 206 -0.79 -7.23 -0.24
N TRP A 207 -1.09 -7.38 -1.53
CA TRP A 207 -1.69 -8.62 -2.03
C TRP A 207 -0.63 -9.71 -2.22
N LEU A 208 -0.90 -10.93 -1.74
CA LEU A 208 -0.13 -12.13 -2.04
C LEU A 208 -0.84 -12.93 -3.13
N THR A 209 -0.20 -13.03 -4.30
CA THR A 209 -0.79 -13.72 -5.46
C THR A 209 -0.91 -15.23 -5.25
N GLU A 210 0.07 -15.86 -4.59
CA GLU A 210 0.09 -17.31 -4.37
C GLU A 210 -1.06 -17.78 -3.48
N ASP A 211 -1.37 -17.00 -2.45
CA ASP A 211 -2.38 -17.35 -1.46
C ASP A 211 -3.68 -16.53 -1.60
N THR A 212 -3.76 -15.65 -2.61
CA THR A 212 -4.95 -14.86 -3.00
C THR A 212 -5.60 -14.05 -1.87
N HIS A 213 -4.79 -13.35 -1.09
CA HIS A 213 -5.26 -12.52 0.02
C HIS A 213 -4.38 -11.30 0.29
N TRP A 214 -4.96 -10.33 0.99
CA TRP A 214 -4.26 -9.16 1.54
C TRP A 214 -3.59 -9.52 2.87
N VAL A 215 -2.32 -9.16 2.97
CA VAL A 215 -1.54 -9.16 4.21
C VAL A 215 -1.14 -7.75 4.58
N ASP A 216 -0.67 -7.61 5.81
CA ASP A 216 -0.01 -6.39 6.25
C ASP A 216 1.28 -6.16 5.45
N GLY A 217 1.38 -5.00 4.79
CA GLY A 217 2.58 -4.58 4.06
C GLY A 217 3.59 -3.81 4.92
N HIS A 218 3.33 -3.63 6.22
CA HIS A 218 3.99 -2.68 7.14
C HIS A 218 5.50 -2.50 6.94
N TYR A 219 5.92 -1.26 6.59
CA TYR A 219 7.11 -0.61 7.16
C TYR A 219 7.00 0.94 7.10
N TYR A 220 6.89 1.55 8.28
CA TYR A 220 6.90 2.98 8.63
C TYR A 220 5.69 3.84 8.18
N PHE A 221 4.83 4.22 9.14
CA PHE A 221 3.89 5.33 9.00
C PHE A 221 4.63 6.60 9.42
N ASP A 222 4.87 7.49 8.48
CA ASP A 222 5.19 8.87 8.79
C ASP A 222 3.92 9.68 8.58
N ALA A 223 3.48 10.39 9.62
CA ALA A 223 2.59 11.54 9.47
C ALA A 223 3.37 12.70 8.81
N GLU A 224 3.98 12.44 7.66
CA GLU A 224 4.68 13.41 6.83
C GLU A 224 3.72 14.01 5.80
N GLU A 225 4.05 15.19 5.30
CA GLU A 225 3.35 15.78 4.15
C GLU A 225 3.40 14.79 2.97
N GLY A 226 2.22 14.49 2.42
CA GLY A 226 2.06 13.58 1.28
C GLY A 226 2.91 13.98 0.08
N GLY A 227 3.18 15.28 -0.05
CA GLY A 227 3.86 15.88 -1.20
C GLY A 227 2.90 16.69 -2.03
N GLU A 228 3.22 16.89 -3.31
CA GLU A 228 2.48 17.79 -4.20
C GLU A 228 1.01 17.38 -4.37
N GLY A 229 0.08 18.19 -3.83
CA GLY A 229 -1.36 17.97 -3.93
C GLY A 229 -1.90 16.86 -3.03
N THR A 230 -1.11 16.40 -2.05
CA THR A 230 -1.44 15.29 -1.13
C THR A 230 -1.13 15.62 0.33
N ASP A 231 -1.98 15.21 1.27
CA ASP A 231 -1.83 15.55 2.70
C ASP A 231 -1.21 14.44 3.57
N HIS A 232 -1.14 13.19 3.10
CA HIS A 232 -0.54 12.06 3.82
C HIS A 232 0.28 11.16 2.89
N ALA A 233 1.16 10.34 3.47
CA ALA A 233 1.86 9.29 2.75
C ALA A 233 1.99 7.99 3.55
N MET A 234 2.17 6.89 2.83
CA MET A 234 2.51 5.57 3.37
C MET A 234 3.81 5.08 2.76
N HIS A 235 4.70 4.52 3.59
CA HIS A 235 5.95 3.94 3.12
C HIS A 235 5.84 2.42 3.01
N TYR A 236 6.57 1.88 2.04
CA TYR A 236 6.65 0.46 1.76
C TYR A 236 8.04 0.13 1.24
N ARG A 237 8.65 -0.93 1.76
CA ARG A 237 9.92 -1.44 1.25
C ARG A 237 9.70 -2.82 0.66
N PHE A 238 10.28 -3.08 -0.51
CA PHE A 238 10.44 -4.42 -1.02
C PHE A 238 11.90 -4.77 -1.24
N ASP A 239 12.19 -6.06 -1.20
CA ASP A 239 13.50 -6.70 -1.36
C ASP A 239 13.47 -7.84 -2.40
N ASP A 240 12.42 -7.86 -3.23
CA ASP A 240 12.22 -8.80 -4.32
C ASP A 240 11.98 -8.07 -5.67
N MET A 241 12.08 -8.79 -6.79
CA MET A 241 11.85 -8.23 -8.13
C MET A 241 10.39 -8.41 -8.61
N GLY A 242 9.50 -8.87 -7.74
CA GLY A 242 8.10 -9.13 -8.09
C GLY A 242 7.29 -7.84 -8.24
N PRO A 243 6.10 -7.94 -8.84
CA PRO A 243 5.10 -6.90 -8.70
C PRO A 243 4.50 -6.91 -7.29
N HIS A 244 4.38 -5.75 -6.69
CA HIS A 244 3.73 -5.51 -5.40
C HIS A 244 2.46 -4.71 -5.62
N VAL A 245 1.32 -5.35 -5.39
CA VAL A 245 0.01 -4.70 -5.41
C VAL A 245 -0.27 -4.19 -4.01
N LEU A 246 -0.47 -2.88 -3.90
CA LEU A 246 -0.50 -2.14 -2.64
C LEU A 246 -1.79 -1.32 -2.54
N ALA A 247 -2.45 -1.37 -1.40
CA ALA A 247 -3.65 -0.56 -1.14
C ALA A 247 -3.61 0.01 0.27
N LEU A 248 -4.13 1.23 0.43
CA LEU A 248 -4.28 1.84 1.76
C LEU A 248 -5.25 0.99 2.59
N MET A 249 -4.97 0.85 3.88
CA MET A 249 -5.80 0.07 4.79
C MET A 249 -6.06 0.79 6.10
N ASP A 250 -7.20 0.49 6.71
CA ASP A 250 -7.50 0.89 8.09
C ASP A 250 -7.33 -0.31 9.04
N THR A 251 -6.44 -0.12 10.00
CA THR A 251 -6.28 -0.99 11.14
C THR A 251 -7.41 -0.72 12.13
N ILE A 252 -8.05 -1.77 12.63
CA ILE A 252 -9.09 -1.60 13.64
C ILE A 252 -8.45 -0.97 14.87
N SER A 253 -8.76 0.30 15.11
CA SER A 253 -8.32 1.06 16.28
C SER A 253 -8.89 0.52 17.61
N SER A 254 -9.82 -0.43 17.59
CA SER A 254 -10.28 -1.10 18.81
C SER A 254 -9.49 -2.39 19.02
N ASP A 255 -8.75 -2.46 20.12
CA ASP A 255 -8.28 -3.73 20.66
C ASP A 255 -9.45 -4.73 20.66
N PRO A 256 -9.25 -6.00 20.25
CA PRO A 256 -10.30 -7.00 20.31
C PRO A 256 -10.89 -7.03 21.73
N PRO A 257 -12.21 -7.04 21.89
CA PRO A 257 -12.83 -6.91 23.20
C PRO A 257 -12.40 -8.07 24.11
N ILE A 258 -11.87 -7.74 25.30
CA ILE A 258 -11.64 -8.71 26.38
C ILE A 258 -12.78 -8.59 27.37
N PHE A 259 -13.41 -9.72 27.71
CA PHE A 259 -14.40 -9.81 28.78
C PHE A 259 -13.85 -10.64 29.92
N ILE A 260 -13.64 -10.01 31.08
CA ILE A 260 -13.13 -10.63 32.31
C ILE A 260 -14.31 -10.88 33.25
N VAL A 261 -14.50 -12.12 33.71
CA VAL A 261 -15.53 -12.40 34.73
C VAL A 261 -15.13 -11.80 36.07
N SER A 262 -16.09 -11.23 36.80
CA SER A 262 -15.85 -10.66 38.13
C SER A 262 -15.79 -11.71 39.25
N GLY A 263 -16.17 -12.96 38.96
CA GLY A 263 -16.10 -14.06 39.91
C GLY A 263 -16.39 -15.41 39.28
N PHE A 264 -16.05 -16.47 40.03
CA PHE A 264 -16.18 -17.86 39.59
C PHE A 264 -16.43 -18.78 40.81
N THR A 265 -17.08 -19.91 40.57
CA THR A 265 -17.59 -20.88 41.55
C THR A 265 -17.07 -22.28 41.24
N PRO A 266 -15.81 -22.63 41.62
CA PRO A 266 -15.23 -23.95 41.39
C PRO A 266 -15.92 -25.03 42.25
N ASN A 267 -17.09 -25.48 41.82
CA ASN A 267 -17.90 -26.51 42.48
C ASN A 267 -18.00 -27.81 41.65
N GLY A 268 -17.46 -27.82 40.44
CA GLY A 268 -17.41 -28.98 39.55
C GLY A 268 -18.73 -29.26 38.81
N ASP A 269 -19.65 -28.30 38.75
CA ASP A 269 -20.90 -28.41 37.99
C ASP A 269 -20.75 -28.06 36.49
N GLY A 270 -19.56 -27.66 36.06
CA GLY A 270 -19.22 -27.28 34.70
C GLY A 270 -19.53 -25.81 34.37
N LYS A 271 -20.02 -25.01 35.31
CA LYS A 271 -20.42 -23.61 35.09
C LYS A 271 -19.61 -22.67 35.98
N ASN A 272 -18.90 -21.74 35.33
CA ASN A 272 -18.05 -20.76 36.02
C ASN A 272 -17.05 -21.42 37.00
N ASP A 273 -16.54 -22.63 36.69
CA ASP A 273 -15.57 -23.31 37.55
C ASP A 273 -14.17 -22.64 37.54
N TYR A 274 -13.92 -21.79 36.54
CA TYR A 274 -12.62 -21.17 36.29
C TYR A 274 -12.75 -19.66 36.12
N PHE A 275 -11.67 -18.95 36.41
CA PHE A 275 -11.54 -17.54 36.05
C PHE A 275 -11.39 -17.39 34.53
N ALA A 276 -12.53 -17.19 33.86
CA ALA A 276 -12.59 -17.07 32.41
C ALA A 276 -12.39 -15.63 31.93
N ILE A 277 -11.51 -15.48 30.95
CA ILE A 277 -11.25 -14.24 30.22
C ILE A 277 -11.49 -14.53 28.73
N LYS A 278 -12.64 -14.07 28.23
CA LYS A 278 -13.05 -14.28 26.83
C LYS A 278 -12.36 -13.26 25.93
N GLY A 279 -11.91 -13.70 24.75
CA GLY A 279 -11.22 -12.85 23.79
C GLY A 279 -9.69 -12.87 23.93
N LEU A 280 -9.12 -13.61 24.89
CA LEU A 280 -7.66 -13.77 25.03
C LEU A 280 -7.02 -14.41 23.80
N GLU A 281 -7.75 -15.30 23.12
CA GLU A 281 -7.34 -15.99 21.90
C GLU A 281 -7.06 -15.05 20.72
N ASN A 282 -7.54 -13.80 20.78
CA ASN A 282 -7.32 -12.78 19.74
C ASN A 282 -6.02 -11.98 19.96
N TYR A 283 -5.24 -12.30 21.01
CA TYR A 283 -3.97 -11.66 21.33
C TYR A 283 -2.80 -12.59 21.00
N ARG A 284 -1.68 -12.04 20.52
CA ARG A 284 -0.47 -12.83 20.19
C ARG A 284 0.11 -13.53 21.42
N SER A 285 0.03 -12.87 22.57
CA SER A 285 0.45 -13.44 23.84
C SER A 285 -0.25 -12.77 25.00
N ASN A 286 -0.34 -13.52 26.10
CA ASN A 286 -0.86 -13.04 27.37
C ASN A 286 -0.03 -13.59 28.54
N GLU A 287 0.00 -12.85 29.63
CA GLU A 287 0.59 -13.22 30.90
C GLU A 287 -0.38 -12.80 32.01
N LEU A 288 -0.89 -13.77 32.74
CA LEU A 288 -1.79 -13.56 33.87
C LEU A 288 -1.04 -13.77 35.18
N LYS A 289 -1.18 -12.84 36.11
CA LYS A 289 -0.73 -12.96 37.51
C LYS A 289 -1.89 -12.67 38.43
N ILE A 290 -1.99 -13.41 39.53
CA ILE A 290 -3.05 -13.25 40.53
C ILE A 290 -2.43 -13.15 41.91
N PHE A 291 -2.96 -12.23 42.71
CA PHE A 291 -2.45 -11.87 44.03
C PHE A 291 -3.56 -11.94 45.07
N ASP A 292 -3.21 -12.37 46.28
CA ASP A 292 -4.08 -12.21 47.44
C ASP A 292 -4.14 -10.75 47.91
N ARG A 293 -4.97 -10.50 48.93
CA ARG A 293 -5.17 -9.15 49.50
C ARG A 293 -3.92 -8.51 50.11
N TRP A 294 -2.87 -9.29 50.40
CA TRP A 294 -1.62 -8.79 50.94
C TRP A 294 -0.56 -8.57 49.85
N GLY A 295 -0.95 -8.72 48.58
CA GLY A 295 -0.05 -8.55 47.43
C GLY A 295 0.86 -9.75 47.19
N ARG A 296 0.63 -10.89 47.85
CA ARG A 296 1.38 -12.11 47.57
C ARG A 296 0.80 -12.80 46.34
N MET A 297 1.67 -13.14 45.40
CA MET A 297 1.27 -13.85 44.18
C MET A 297 0.85 -15.28 44.51
N VAL A 298 -0.34 -15.66 44.09
CA VAL A 298 -0.93 -16.99 44.31
C VAL A 298 -1.05 -17.81 43.01
N TYR A 299 -0.96 -17.16 41.85
CA TYR A 299 -0.97 -17.82 40.54
C TYR A 299 -0.26 -16.99 39.48
N THR A 300 0.35 -17.66 38.50
CA THR A 300 0.90 -17.05 37.30
C THR A 300 0.79 -18.00 36.11
N ALA A 301 0.51 -17.48 34.93
CA ALA A 301 0.50 -18.22 33.68
C ALA A 301 0.97 -17.34 32.52
N VAL A 302 1.79 -17.91 31.64
CA VAL A 302 2.04 -17.39 30.30
C VAL A 302 1.15 -18.18 29.35
N ASP A 303 0.49 -17.50 28.42
CA ASP A 303 -0.49 -18.09 27.51
C ASP A 303 -1.62 -18.80 28.27
N TYR A 304 -2.25 -18.04 29.18
CA TYR A 304 -3.31 -18.51 30.07
C TYR A 304 -4.48 -19.12 29.29
N LYS A 305 -4.93 -20.31 29.72
CA LYS A 305 -5.90 -21.15 29.01
C LYS A 305 -7.30 -21.15 29.63
N ASN A 306 -7.62 -20.15 30.47
CA ASN A 306 -8.89 -20.08 31.19
C ASN A 306 -9.13 -21.28 32.12
N ASP A 307 -8.09 -21.74 32.80
CA ASP A 307 -8.06 -22.99 33.59
C ASP A 307 -7.75 -22.78 35.09
N TRP A 308 -7.69 -21.54 35.58
CA TRP A 308 -7.47 -21.31 37.00
C TRP A 308 -8.75 -21.47 37.83
N ALA A 309 -8.76 -22.51 38.66
CA ALA A 309 -9.87 -22.86 39.57
C ALA A 309 -9.64 -22.42 41.04
N GLY A 310 -8.54 -21.72 41.35
CA GLY A 310 -8.24 -21.29 42.73
C GLY A 310 -8.09 -22.42 43.75
N ASN A 311 -7.59 -23.58 43.32
CA ASN A 311 -7.40 -24.76 44.17
C ASN A 311 -6.53 -24.45 45.40
N GLY A 312 -7.01 -24.83 46.60
CA GLY A 312 -6.28 -24.63 47.86
C GLY A 312 -6.32 -23.20 48.40
N LEU A 313 -7.10 -22.31 47.79
CA LEU A 313 -7.26 -20.92 48.23
C LEU A 313 -8.60 -20.70 48.97
N ASP A 314 -8.65 -19.67 49.80
CA ASP A 314 -9.85 -19.28 50.54
C ASP A 314 -10.88 -18.58 49.65
N MET A 315 -12.15 -18.59 50.07
CA MET A 315 -13.18 -17.77 49.44
C MET A 315 -12.90 -16.31 49.74
N ALA A 316 -12.42 -15.59 48.73
CA ALA A 316 -11.99 -14.21 48.84
C ALA A 316 -11.96 -13.52 47.47
N THR A 317 -11.77 -12.22 47.50
CA THR A 317 -11.45 -11.42 46.32
C THR A 317 -9.93 -11.36 46.13
N TYR A 318 -9.50 -11.69 44.92
CA TYR A 318 -8.12 -11.69 44.47
C TYR A 318 -7.90 -10.59 43.43
N MET A 319 -6.70 -10.04 43.38
CA MET A 319 -6.33 -9.02 42.39
C MET A 319 -5.64 -9.69 41.21
N TYR A 320 -6.04 -9.36 39.98
CA TYR A 320 -5.35 -9.82 38.79
C TYR A 320 -4.52 -8.71 38.12
N TYR A 321 -3.44 -9.14 37.49
CA TYR A 321 -2.63 -8.36 36.56
C TYR A 321 -2.54 -9.18 35.28
N LEU A 322 -3.14 -8.67 34.21
CA LEU A 322 -3.15 -9.31 32.91
C LEU A 322 -2.39 -8.43 31.93
N LYS A 323 -1.24 -8.91 31.46
CA LYS A 323 -0.47 -8.29 30.37
C LYS A 323 -0.82 -9.00 29.07
N VAL A 324 -1.20 -8.26 28.04
CA VAL A 324 -1.48 -8.79 26.70
C VAL A 324 -0.67 -8.05 25.65
N LYS A 325 -0.29 -8.76 24.59
CA LYS A 325 0.27 -8.17 23.37
C LYS A 325 -0.73 -8.35 22.25
N ASP A 326 -1.17 -7.23 21.68
CA ASP A 326 -2.04 -7.27 20.50
C ASP A 326 -1.29 -7.80 19.27
N LEU A 327 -2.00 -7.90 18.16
CA LEU A 327 -1.41 -8.37 16.90
C LEU A 327 -0.36 -7.40 16.31
N ASN A 328 -0.25 -6.18 16.84
CA ASN A 328 0.71 -5.15 16.44
C ASN A 328 1.87 -5.01 17.44
N ASN A 329 2.04 -5.97 18.34
CA ASN A 329 3.02 -5.95 19.44
C ASN A 329 2.86 -4.81 20.46
N ARG A 330 1.72 -4.10 20.46
CA ARG A 330 1.42 -3.11 21.49
C ARG A 330 1.07 -3.84 22.78
N GLU A 331 1.70 -3.42 23.86
CA GLU A 331 1.46 -4.00 25.19
C GLU A 331 0.32 -3.26 25.89
N ARG A 332 -0.64 -4.02 26.43
CA ARG A 332 -1.69 -3.50 27.32
C ARG A 332 -1.66 -4.24 28.65
N ILE A 333 -1.87 -3.49 29.73
CA ILE A 333 -2.00 -4.03 31.07
C ILE A 333 -3.42 -3.77 31.56
N LEU A 334 -4.13 -4.86 31.90
CA LEU A 334 -5.43 -4.84 32.55
C LEU A 334 -5.25 -5.24 34.01
N LYS A 335 -5.91 -4.52 34.91
CA LYS A 335 -5.90 -4.78 36.34
C LYS A 335 -7.33 -4.72 36.87
N GLY A 336 -7.61 -5.51 37.88
CA GLY A 336 -8.91 -5.54 38.54
C GLY A 336 -8.93 -6.66 39.56
N ASP A 337 -10.12 -7.03 39.98
CA ASP A 337 -10.34 -8.09 40.93
C ASP A 337 -11.24 -9.19 40.39
N VAL A 338 -11.12 -10.37 41.00
CA VAL A 338 -11.95 -11.53 40.76
C VAL A 338 -12.29 -12.18 42.10
N THR A 339 -13.56 -12.52 42.30
CA THR A 339 -14.04 -13.15 43.52
C THR A 339 -14.19 -14.66 43.35
N LEU A 340 -13.53 -15.42 44.23
CA LEU A 340 -13.71 -16.86 44.35
C LEU A 340 -14.82 -17.16 45.35
N ILE A 341 -15.83 -17.89 44.91
CA ILE A 341 -17.00 -18.31 45.70
C ILE A 341 -17.07 -19.85 45.67
N ARG A 342 -17.69 -20.52 46.65
CA ARG A 342 -17.95 -21.97 46.63
C ARG A 342 -19.39 -22.24 46.99
#